data_AF-A0A6I6G5H3-F1
#
_entry.id   AF-A0A6I6G5H3-F1
#
_cell.length_a   1.000
_cell.length_b   1.000
_cell.length_c   1.000
_cell.angle_alpha   90.00
_cell.angle_beta   90.00
_cell.angle_gamma   90.00
#
_symmetry.space_group_name_H-M   'P 1'
#
loop_
_entity.id
_entity.type
_entity.pdbx_description
1 polymer ?
#
loop_
_entity_poly.entity_id
_entity_poly.type
_entity_poly.pdbx_seq_one_letter_code
_entity_poly.pdbx_strand_id
1 'polypeptide(L)'
;MTPSRETFESASDIFLIQMIAEADDYAPAAIHMAREVLLSRGFTASAITASVNTLLQNKKNAADKKEQVISSTVDPIAEMLEPQKEIGNTKLIQALKWYVGIVLAFSIIRLLRECWFVFQNENWLQLFSIIMVIPVLINVLLFVLVIKQNKWGWLLILFSSSFSLIMSLNSLITRQDTIFNLPPSALLKVGFNIVVASSLIGLLLKQDLLIYFNQNRKTGWLTIAIGAGLALVVLLTQWLSMSRVAPF
;
A
#
# COMPACT_ATOMS: atom_id res chain seq x y z
N MET A 1 6.12 14.24 -52.75
CA MET A 1 6.91 13.40 -53.68
C MET A 1 6.16 12.09 -53.84
N THR A 2 5.65 11.80 -55.04
CA THR A 2 5.03 10.49 -55.32
C THR A 2 6.16 9.46 -55.47
N PRO A 3 6.16 8.37 -54.70
CA PRO A 3 7.19 7.33 -54.82
C PRO A 3 7.18 6.74 -56.24
N SER A 4 8.37 6.57 -56.83
CA SER A 4 8.52 6.00 -58.17
C SER A 4 8.29 4.48 -58.13
N ARG A 5 7.79 3.93 -59.24
CA ARG A 5 7.52 2.49 -59.42
C ARG A 5 8.72 1.60 -59.07
N GLU A 6 9.92 2.03 -59.45
CA GLU A 6 11.19 1.35 -59.15
C GLU A 6 11.42 1.16 -57.64
N THR A 7 10.93 2.10 -56.82
CA THR A 7 11.04 1.99 -55.36
C THR A 7 10.20 0.83 -54.82
N PHE A 8 9.00 0.62 -55.36
CA PHE A 8 8.14 -0.51 -54.97
C PHE A 8 8.64 -1.85 -55.51
N GLU A 9 9.22 -1.86 -56.71
CA GLU A 9 9.80 -3.07 -57.31
C GLU A 9 11.03 -3.58 -56.55
N SER A 10 11.72 -2.71 -55.80
CA SER A 10 12.82 -3.09 -54.90
C SER A 10 12.38 -3.44 -53.47
N ALA A 11 11.14 -3.12 -53.09
CA ALA A 11 10.65 -3.29 -51.73
C ALA A 11 10.35 -4.77 -51.40
N SER A 12 10.49 -5.14 -50.13
CA SER A 12 10.20 -6.51 -49.66
C SER A 12 8.69 -6.80 -49.68
N ASP A 13 8.31 -8.06 -49.93
CA ASP A 13 6.90 -8.46 -49.96
C ASP A 13 6.19 -8.16 -48.64
N ILE A 14 6.90 -8.33 -47.51
CA ILE A 14 6.39 -8.03 -46.17
C ILE A 14 6.05 -6.54 -46.04
N PHE A 15 6.91 -5.65 -46.54
CA PHE A 15 6.68 -4.21 -46.51
C PHE A 15 5.49 -3.81 -47.38
N LEU A 16 5.38 -4.39 -48.58
CA LEU A 16 4.24 -4.14 -49.48
C LEU A 16 2.91 -4.60 -48.87
N ILE A 17 2.89 -5.77 -48.23
CA ILE A 17 1.71 -6.29 -47.54
C ILE A 17 1.37 -5.43 -46.31
N GLN A 18 2.37 -4.98 -45.54
CA GLN A 18 2.17 -4.10 -44.39
C GLN A 18 1.57 -2.75 -44.81
N MET A 19 2.05 -2.18 -45.91
CA MET A 19 1.55 -0.92 -46.45
C MET A 19 0.09 -1.03 -46.92
N ILE A 20 -0.32 -2.20 -47.42
CA ILE A 20 -1.74 -2.49 -47.74
C ILE A 20 -2.57 -2.66 -46.46
N ALA A 21 -1.99 -3.25 -45.40
CA ALA A 21 -2.68 -3.42 -44.12
C ALA A 21 -2.86 -2.10 -43.35
N GLU A 22 -1.98 -1.12 -43.55
CA GLU A 22 -2.00 0.22 -42.97
C GLU A 22 -2.55 1.26 -43.97
N ALA A 23 -3.57 0.89 -44.75
CA ALA A 23 -4.10 1.72 -45.85
C ALA A 23 -4.44 3.17 -45.47
N ASP A 24 -4.78 3.43 -44.21
CA ASP A 24 -5.11 4.78 -43.71
C ASP A 24 -3.90 5.72 -43.63
N ASP A 25 -2.68 5.17 -43.52
CA ASP A 25 -1.43 5.94 -43.36
C ASP A 25 -0.76 6.27 -44.70
N TYR A 26 -1.26 5.72 -45.81
CA TYR A 26 -0.65 5.84 -47.14
C TYR A 26 -1.61 6.44 -48.17
N ALA A 27 -1.04 7.11 -49.17
CA ALA A 27 -1.83 7.62 -50.28
C ALA A 27 -2.45 6.47 -51.10
N PRO A 28 -3.71 6.58 -51.58
CA PRO A 28 -4.37 5.53 -52.35
C PRO A 28 -3.58 5.03 -53.57
N ALA A 29 -2.84 5.92 -54.23
CA ALA A 29 -1.97 5.59 -55.36
C ALA A 29 -0.81 4.66 -54.98
N ALA A 30 -0.25 4.80 -53.76
CA ALA A 30 0.82 3.93 -53.27
C ALA A 30 0.28 2.52 -52.98
N ILE A 31 -0.91 2.42 -52.39
CA ILE A 31 -1.59 1.15 -52.09
C ILE A 31 -1.88 0.38 -53.38
N HIS A 32 -2.36 1.09 -54.41
CA HIS A 32 -2.60 0.49 -55.73
C HIS A 32 -1.31 -0.07 -56.33
N MET A 33 -0.23 0.71 -56.27
CA MET A 33 1.08 0.32 -56.81
C MET A 33 1.67 -0.89 -56.07
N ALA A 34 1.55 -0.96 -54.75
CA ALA A 34 1.97 -2.15 -53.99
C ALA A 34 1.15 -3.40 -54.33
N ARG A 35 -0.17 -3.25 -54.55
CA ARG A 35 -1.01 -4.37 -54.98
C ARG A 35 -0.61 -4.85 -56.38
N GLU A 36 -0.34 -3.95 -57.31
CA GLU A 36 0.13 -4.31 -58.65
C GLU A 36 1.49 -5.02 -58.64
N VAL A 37 2.42 -4.55 -57.81
CA VAL A 37 3.75 -5.18 -57.68
C VAL A 37 3.66 -6.56 -57.03
N LEU A 38 2.79 -6.76 -56.03
CA LEU A 38 2.58 -8.09 -55.46
C LEU A 38 1.91 -9.05 -56.47
N LEU A 39 0.94 -8.56 -57.25
CA LEU A 39 0.31 -9.35 -58.31
C LEU A 39 1.32 -9.73 -59.40
N SER A 40 2.21 -8.80 -59.80
CA SER A 40 3.25 -9.09 -60.81
C SER A 40 4.30 -10.08 -60.31
N ARG A 41 4.52 -10.17 -58.99
CA ARG A 41 5.38 -11.17 -58.34
C ARG A 41 4.70 -12.53 -58.13
N GLY A 42 3.47 -12.72 -58.62
CA GLY A 42 2.76 -14.00 -58.59
C GLY A 42 1.91 -14.24 -57.35
N PHE A 43 1.71 -13.23 -56.49
CA PHE A 43 0.72 -13.33 -55.42
C PHE A 43 -0.70 -13.26 -56.01
N THR A 44 -1.60 -14.10 -55.53
CA THR A 44 -3.02 -14.00 -55.89
C THR A 44 -3.70 -12.92 -55.04
N ALA A 45 -4.77 -12.31 -55.56
CA ALA A 45 -5.55 -11.33 -54.80
C ALA A 45 -6.09 -11.92 -53.48
N SER A 46 -6.41 -13.22 -53.45
CA SER A 46 -6.83 -13.93 -52.24
C SER A 46 -5.69 -14.10 -51.24
N ALA A 47 -4.46 -14.40 -51.69
CA ALA A 47 -3.29 -14.51 -50.82
C ALA A 47 -2.95 -13.17 -50.16
N ILE A 48 -2.97 -12.07 -50.93
CA ILE A 48 -2.73 -10.72 -50.40
C ILE A 48 -3.73 -10.38 -49.29
N THR A 49 -5.02 -10.66 -49.53
CA THR A 49 -6.09 -10.39 -48.55
C THR A 49 -5.92 -11.25 -47.29
N ALA A 50 -5.57 -12.53 -47.44
CA ALA A 50 -5.32 -13.42 -46.32
C ALA A 50 -4.14 -12.96 -45.46
N SER A 51 -3.04 -12.52 -46.07
CA SER A 51 -1.85 -11.99 -45.39
C SER A 51 -2.11 -10.68 -44.65
N VAL A 52 -2.90 -9.78 -45.24
CA VAL A 52 -3.33 -8.53 -44.58
C VAL A 52 -4.19 -8.84 -43.35
N ASN A 53 -5.16 -9.75 -43.48
CA ASN A 53 -6.02 -10.15 -42.37
C ASN A 53 -5.24 -10.81 -41.22
N THR A 54 -4.23 -11.62 -41.53
CA THR A 54 -3.37 -12.23 -40.49
C THR A 54 -2.52 -11.19 -39.77
N LEU A 55 -1.99 -10.18 -40.48
CA LEU A 55 -1.23 -9.09 -39.85
C LEU A 55 -2.12 -8.23 -38.94
N LEU A 56 -3.32 -7.88 -39.39
CA LEU A 56 -4.28 -7.12 -38.59
C LEU A 56 -4.72 -7.89 -37.33
N GLN A 57 -4.97 -9.20 -37.47
CA GLN A 57 -5.33 -10.06 -36.34
C GLN A 57 -4.17 -10.22 -35.36
N ASN A 58 -2.93 -10.37 -35.83
CA ASN A 58 -1.74 -10.44 -34.98
C ASN A 58 -1.46 -9.13 -34.25
N LYS A 59 -1.67 -7.98 -34.91
CA LYS A 59 -1.58 -6.66 -34.24
C LYS A 59 -2.63 -6.49 -33.16
N LYS A 60 -3.87 -6.91 -33.42
CA LYS A 60 -4.96 -6.89 -32.43
C LYS A 60 -4.62 -7.77 -31.22
N ASN A 61 -4.20 -9.02 -31.46
CA ASN A 61 -3.78 -9.94 -30.41
C ASN A 61 -2.55 -9.45 -29.62
N ALA A 62 -1.64 -8.69 -30.24
CA ALA A 62 -0.48 -8.10 -29.58
C ALA A 62 -0.83 -6.86 -28.75
N ALA A 63 -1.81 -6.07 -29.19
CA ALA A 63 -2.37 -4.96 -28.43
C ALA A 63 -3.11 -5.48 -27.18
N ASP A 64 -3.97 -6.49 -27.36
CA ASP A 64 -4.70 -7.14 -26.28
C ASP A 64 -3.73 -7.76 -25.24
N LYS A 65 -2.62 -8.37 -25.68
CA LYS A 65 -1.58 -8.87 -24.77
C LYS A 65 -0.80 -7.77 -24.06
N LYS A 66 -0.52 -6.64 -24.70
CA LYS A 66 0.15 -5.51 -24.03
C LYS A 66 -0.76 -4.88 -22.98
N GLU A 67 -2.05 -4.76 -23.26
CA GLU A 67 -3.05 -4.28 -22.31
C GLU A 67 -3.19 -5.25 -21.12
N GLN A 68 -3.17 -6.56 -21.38
CA GLN A 68 -3.18 -7.58 -20.34
C GLN A 68 -1.92 -7.55 -19.46
N VAL A 69 -0.73 -7.34 -20.04
CA VAL A 69 0.54 -7.23 -19.28
C VAL A 69 0.64 -5.92 -18.50
N ILE A 70 0.11 -4.81 -19.02
CA ILE A 70 0.06 -3.54 -18.27
C ILE A 70 -0.97 -3.65 -17.14
N SER A 71 -2.12 -4.30 -17.35
CA SER A 71 -3.10 -4.57 -16.28
C SER A 71 -2.63 -5.54 -15.20
N SER A 72 -1.65 -6.40 -15.49
CA SER A 72 -1.04 -7.30 -14.49
C SER A 72 0.19 -6.69 -13.80
N THR A 73 0.69 -5.54 -14.26
CA THR A 73 1.92 -4.90 -13.74
C THR A 73 1.65 -3.52 -13.11
N VAL A 74 0.45 -2.98 -13.30
CA VAL A 74 -0.13 -1.93 -12.43
C VAL A 74 -0.92 -2.64 -11.34
N ASP A 75 -0.70 -2.51 -10.04
CA ASP A 75 0.34 -1.93 -9.21
C ASP A 75 -0.07 -2.50 -7.83
N PRO A 76 0.64 -3.48 -7.24
CA PRO A 76 0.18 -4.14 -6.02
C PRO A 76 -0.02 -3.14 -4.86
N ILE A 77 0.58 -1.95 -4.96
CA ILE A 77 0.40 -0.83 -4.05
C ILE A 77 -0.92 -0.07 -4.33
N ALA A 78 -1.34 0.04 -5.60
CA ALA A 78 -2.61 0.67 -5.97
C ALA A 78 -3.81 -0.19 -5.54
N GLU A 79 -3.78 -1.49 -5.79
CA GLU A 79 -4.82 -2.43 -5.30
C GLU A 79 -4.83 -2.47 -3.75
N MET A 80 -3.67 -2.25 -3.11
CA MET A 80 -3.60 -2.06 -1.67
C MET A 80 -4.25 -0.77 -1.17
N LEU A 81 -4.41 0.27 -1.99
CA LEU A 81 -4.90 1.60 -1.62
C LEU A 81 -6.32 1.90 -2.10
N GLU A 82 -6.93 1.00 -2.87
CA GLU A 82 -8.29 1.20 -3.38
C GLU A 82 -9.33 1.17 -2.26
N PRO A 83 -10.14 2.24 -2.12
CA PRO A 83 -11.21 2.29 -1.14
C PRO A 83 -12.33 1.33 -1.54
N GLN A 84 -12.69 0.40 -0.65
CA GLN A 84 -13.82 -0.50 -0.89
C GLN A 84 -15.14 0.17 -0.50
N LYS A 85 -16.22 -0.19 -1.22
CA LYS A 85 -17.55 0.44 -1.11
C LYS A 85 -18.08 0.43 0.31
N GLU A 86 -18.67 1.57 0.72
CA GLU A 86 -19.24 1.78 2.05
C GLU A 86 -20.38 0.81 2.37
N ILE A 87 -20.10 -0.18 3.22
CA ILE A 87 -21.12 -1.00 3.86
C ILE A 87 -20.76 -1.06 5.35
N GLY A 88 -21.49 -0.33 6.20
CA GLY A 88 -21.23 -0.36 7.64
C GLY A 88 -21.95 0.70 8.47
N ASN A 89 -21.95 0.49 9.79
CA ASN A 89 -22.55 1.38 10.78
C ASN A 89 -21.74 2.68 10.92
N THR A 90 -22.28 3.77 10.35
CA THR A 90 -21.60 5.07 10.19
C THR A 90 -21.10 5.68 11.51
N LYS A 91 -21.80 5.46 12.64
CA LYS A 91 -21.44 6.09 13.92
C LYS A 91 -20.16 5.53 14.54
N LEU A 92 -19.98 4.20 14.52
CA LEU A 92 -18.78 3.56 15.10
C LEU A 92 -17.53 3.87 14.26
N ILE A 93 -17.68 3.88 12.94
CA ILE A 93 -16.62 4.25 12.01
C ILE A 93 -16.20 5.71 12.22
N GLN A 94 -17.18 6.60 12.37
CA GLN A 94 -16.90 8.02 12.64
C GLN A 94 -16.18 8.21 13.98
N ALA A 95 -16.60 7.48 15.03
CA ALA A 95 -15.91 7.49 16.32
C ALA A 95 -14.46 6.99 16.20
N LEU A 96 -14.20 5.94 15.40
CA LEU A 96 -12.84 5.44 15.15
C LEU A 96 -12.00 6.47 14.40
N LYS A 97 -12.54 7.13 13.36
CA LYS A 97 -11.87 8.21 12.63
C LYS A 97 -11.49 9.37 13.57
N TRP A 98 -12.42 9.78 14.43
CA TRP A 98 -12.16 10.81 15.45
C TRP A 98 -11.08 10.38 16.43
N TYR A 99 -11.15 9.16 16.94
CA TYR A 99 -10.14 8.62 17.85
C TYR A 99 -8.73 8.69 17.23
N VAL A 100 -8.57 8.18 16.01
CA VAL A 100 -7.27 8.21 15.32
C VAL A 100 -6.83 9.65 15.03
N GLY A 101 -7.75 10.53 14.64
CA GLY A 101 -7.46 11.96 14.43
C GLY A 101 -6.98 12.68 15.70
N ILE A 102 -7.62 12.41 16.84
CA ILE A 102 -7.21 12.95 18.15
C ILE A 102 -5.83 12.43 18.53
N VAL A 103 -5.58 11.12 18.40
CA VAL A 103 -4.27 10.50 18.67
C VAL A 103 -3.17 11.12 17.79
N LEU A 104 -3.46 11.37 16.52
CA LEU A 104 -2.54 12.04 15.61
C LEU A 104 -2.27 13.48 16.05
N ALA A 105 -3.30 14.25 16.37
CA ALA A 105 -3.15 15.63 16.84
C ALA A 105 -2.27 15.70 18.10
N PHE A 106 -2.50 14.84 19.09
CA PHE A 106 -1.64 14.72 20.27
C PHE A 106 -0.20 14.33 19.93
N SER A 107 -0.01 13.44 18.97
CA SER A 107 1.31 13.01 18.52
C SER A 107 2.10 14.15 17.87
N ILE A 108 1.42 14.98 17.06
CA ILE A 108 2.01 16.18 16.45
C ILE A 108 2.37 17.20 17.53
N ILE A 109 1.47 17.50 18.47
CA ILE A 109 1.75 18.43 19.58
C ILE A 109 2.97 17.96 20.39
N ARG A 110 3.04 16.65 20.68
CA ARG A 110 4.17 16.07 21.40
C ARG A 110 5.47 16.20 20.61
N LEU A 111 5.46 15.89 19.31
CA LEU A 111 6.63 16.06 18.45
C LEU A 111 7.08 17.51 18.40
N LEU A 112 6.17 18.47 18.25
CA LEU A 112 6.51 19.91 18.28
C LEU A 112 7.18 20.30 19.59
N ARG A 113 6.70 19.78 20.73
CA ARG A 113 7.32 20.01 22.03
C ARG A 113 8.71 19.38 22.14
N GLU A 114 8.89 18.16 21.65
CA GLU A 114 10.19 17.48 21.64
C GLU A 114 11.18 18.20 20.70
N CYS A 115 10.74 18.60 19.51
CA CYS A 115 11.52 19.43 18.59
C CYS A 115 11.92 20.76 19.24
N TRP A 116 10.99 21.47 19.90
CA TRP A 116 11.30 22.70 20.62
C TRP A 116 12.39 22.49 21.67
N PHE A 117 12.31 21.40 22.45
CA PHE A 117 13.33 21.06 23.44
C PHE A 117 14.68 20.71 22.81
N VAL A 118 14.67 20.03 21.66
CA VAL A 118 15.90 19.73 20.89
C VAL A 118 16.49 21.00 20.30
N PHE A 119 15.69 21.94 19.80
CA PHE A 119 16.20 23.23 19.27
C PHE A 119 16.82 24.12 20.35
N GLN A 120 16.41 23.98 21.61
CA GLN A 120 17.05 24.67 22.73
C GLN A 120 18.40 24.05 23.14
N ASN A 121 18.65 22.78 22.77
CA ASN A 121 19.91 22.10 23.05
C ASN A 121 20.78 22.08 21.79
N GLU A 122 22.01 22.57 21.85
CA GLU A 122 22.90 22.77 20.69
C GLU A 122 23.27 21.48 19.90
N ASN A 123 22.77 20.31 20.31
CA ASN A 123 23.06 18.98 19.73
C ASN A 123 21.98 18.48 18.75
N TRP A 124 21.52 19.34 17.84
CA TRP A 124 20.39 19.07 16.93
C TRP A 124 20.61 17.91 15.94
N LEU A 125 21.86 17.58 15.60
CA LEU A 125 22.23 16.57 14.59
C LEU A 125 22.38 15.13 15.10
N GLN A 126 22.09 14.85 16.38
CA GLN A 126 22.19 13.47 16.86
C GLN A 126 21.12 12.59 16.20
N LEU A 127 21.52 11.38 15.80
CA LEU A 127 20.69 10.34 15.18
C LEU A 127 19.37 10.06 15.94
N PHE A 128 19.36 10.35 17.25
CA PHE A 128 18.17 10.32 18.12
C PHE A 128 17.03 11.22 17.64
N SER A 129 17.31 12.39 17.06
CA SER A 129 16.30 13.33 16.57
C SER A 129 15.45 12.75 15.44
N ILE A 130 16.05 11.91 14.58
CA ILE A 130 15.36 11.27 13.45
C ILE A 130 14.41 10.18 13.96
N ILE A 131 14.81 9.42 14.97
CA ILE A 131 14.00 8.34 15.55
C ILE A 131 12.71 8.90 16.18
N MET A 132 12.73 10.13 16.70
CA MET A 132 11.54 10.78 17.29
C MET A 132 10.44 11.08 16.26
N VAL A 133 10.76 11.19 14.96
CA VAL A 133 9.79 11.50 13.90
C VAL A 133 9.02 10.26 13.46
N ILE A 134 9.63 9.07 13.57
CA ILE A 134 9.05 7.80 13.10
C ILE A 134 7.65 7.52 13.68
N PRO A 135 7.39 7.68 15.01
CA PRO A 135 6.06 7.46 15.58
C PRO A 135 4.99 8.37 14.97
N VAL A 136 5.33 9.63 14.65
CA VAL A 136 4.39 10.56 14.03
C VAL A 136 4.08 10.16 12.60
N LEU A 137 5.09 9.76 11.82
CA LEU A 137 4.87 9.25 10.46
C LEU A 137 3.98 8.00 10.46
N ILE A 138 4.18 7.08 11.42
CA ILE A 138 3.31 5.92 11.59
C ILE A 138 1.89 6.35 11.89
N ASN A 139 1.67 7.33 12.77
CA ASN A 139 0.32 7.82 13.09
C ASN A 139 -0.34 8.56 11.91
N VAL A 140 0.43 9.31 11.12
CA VAL A 140 -0.06 9.93 9.87
C VAL A 140 -0.49 8.86 8.88
N LEU A 141 0.36 7.85 8.67
CA LEU A 141 0.05 6.72 7.79
C LEU A 141 -1.22 6.00 8.25
N LEU A 142 -1.33 5.73 9.56
CA LEU A 142 -2.49 5.06 10.15
C LEU A 142 -3.77 5.89 9.95
N PHE A 143 -3.71 7.21 10.15
CA PHE A 143 -4.83 8.12 9.88
C PHE A 143 -5.27 8.10 8.42
N VAL A 144 -4.32 8.19 7.48
CA VAL A 144 -4.61 8.12 6.04
C VAL A 144 -5.24 6.78 5.68
N LEU A 145 -4.71 5.66 6.18
CA LEU A 145 -5.24 4.33 5.91
C LEU A 145 -6.65 4.14 6.48
N VAL A 146 -6.94 4.68 7.65
CA VAL A 146 -8.28 4.62 8.27
C VAL A 146 -9.30 5.49 7.52
N ILE A 147 -8.91 6.69 7.07
CA ILE A 147 -9.76 7.53 6.25
C ILE A 147 -10.06 6.87 4.90
N LYS A 148 -9.02 6.29 4.27
CA LYS A 148 -9.13 5.53 3.02
C LYS A 148 -9.83 4.17 3.18
N GLN A 149 -10.32 3.84 4.38
CA GLN A 149 -11.04 2.58 4.67
C GLN A 149 -10.22 1.33 4.34
N ASN A 150 -8.91 1.44 4.48
CA ASN A 150 -7.99 0.40 4.05
C ASN A 150 -7.84 -0.68 5.13
N LYS A 151 -7.87 -1.95 4.70
CA LYS A 151 -7.60 -3.13 5.55
C LYS A 151 -6.32 -2.99 6.39
N TRP A 152 -5.28 -2.39 5.84
CA TRP A 152 -4.00 -2.19 6.53
C TRP A 152 -4.12 -1.23 7.70
N GLY A 153 -4.97 -0.21 7.61
CA GLY A 153 -5.24 0.71 8.71
C GLY A 153 -5.84 -0.01 9.90
N TRP A 154 -6.82 -0.89 9.66
CA TRP A 154 -7.42 -1.74 10.70
C TRP A 154 -6.40 -2.68 11.34
N LEU A 155 -5.59 -3.37 10.52
CA LEU A 155 -4.55 -4.27 11.02
C LEU A 155 -3.54 -3.54 11.89
N LEU A 156 -3.12 -2.33 11.50
CA LEU A 156 -2.18 -1.51 12.26
C LEU A 156 -2.76 -1.03 13.60
N ILE A 157 -4.04 -0.63 13.64
CA ILE A 157 -4.67 -0.26 14.93
C ILE A 157 -4.75 -1.48 15.84
N LEU A 158 -5.14 -2.63 15.30
CA LEU A 158 -5.29 -3.84 16.10
C LEU A 158 -3.93 -4.31 16.65
N PHE A 159 -2.90 -4.30 15.82
CA PHE A 159 -1.51 -4.60 16.19
C PHE A 159 -0.98 -3.63 17.26
N SER A 160 -1.14 -2.32 17.05
CA SER A 160 -0.67 -1.31 18.01
C SER A 160 -1.41 -1.39 19.34
N SER A 161 -2.71 -1.69 19.30
CA SER A 161 -3.52 -1.86 20.52
C SER A 161 -3.11 -3.11 21.30
N SER A 162 -2.89 -4.25 20.65
CA SER A 162 -2.42 -5.46 21.32
C SER A 162 -1.01 -5.31 21.89
N PHE A 163 -0.09 -4.71 21.12
CA PHE A 163 1.25 -4.39 21.59
C PHE A 163 1.22 -3.45 22.82
N SER A 164 0.46 -2.35 22.73
CA SER A 164 0.32 -1.38 23.82
C SER A 164 -0.31 -1.98 25.08
N LEU A 165 -1.26 -2.90 24.92
CA LEU A 165 -1.88 -3.59 26.05
C LEU A 165 -0.86 -4.43 26.83
N ILE A 166 -0.06 -5.26 26.14
CA ILE A 166 0.97 -6.09 26.77
C ILE A 166 2.05 -5.23 27.44
N MET A 167 2.51 -4.17 26.78
CA MET A 167 3.49 -3.25 27.37
C MET A 167 2.94 -2.54 28.61
N SER A 168 1.67 -2.13 28.60
CA SER A 168 1.02 -1.48 29.74
C SER A 168 0.83 -2.45 30.91
N LEU A 169 0.43 -3.69 30.64
CA LEU A 169 0.34 -4.75 31.67
C LEU A 169 1.71 -5.04 32.27
N ASN A 170 2.76 -5.15 31.45
CA ASN A 170 4.12 -5.34 31.97
C ASN A 170 4.56 -4.18 32.87
N SER A 171 4.18 -2.94 32.55
CA SER A 171 4.51 -1.79 33.38
C SER A 171 3.87 -1.83 34.77
N LEU A 172 2.73 -2.52 34.93
CA LEU A 172 2.15 -2.79 36.24
C LEU A 172 2.94 -3.85 36.99
N ILE A 173 3.31 -4.95 36.32
CA ILE A 173 4.04 -6.08 36.92
C ILE A 173 5.43 -5.64 37.37
N THR A 174 6.22 -5.05 36.47
CA THR A 174 7.60 -4.62 36.78
C THR A 174 7.69 -3.52 37.83
N ARG A 175 6.59 -2.81 38.10
CA ARG A 175 6.56 -1.76 39.12
C ARG A 175 5.91 -2.21 40.42
N GLN A 176 5.50 -3.48 40.57
CA GLN A 176 4.83 -3.98 41.77
C GLN A 176 5.53 -3.59 43.07
N ASP A 177 6.86 -3.65 43.10
CA ASP A 177 7.67 -3.31 44.29
C ASP A 177 7.66 -1.80 44.63
N THR A 178 7.20 -0.96 43.70
CA THR A 178 7.12 0.51 43.85
C THR A 178 5.71 1.08 43.63
N ILE A 179 4.67 0.24 43.48
CA ILE A 179 3.29 0.69 43.21
C ILE A 179 2.80 1.69 44.26
N PHE A 180 3.16 1.48 45.53
CA PHE A 180 2.80 2.38 46.63
C PHE A 180 3.53 3.73 46.62
N ASN A 181 4.62 3.85 45.86
CA ASN A 181 5.44 5.06 45.76
C ASN A 181 5.33 5.76 44.40
N LEU A 182 4.52 5.24 43.47
CA LEU A 182 4.30 5.90 42.19
C LEU A 182 3.37 7.10 42.35
N PRO A 183 3.63 8.20 41.62
CA PRO A 183 2.68 9.30 41.56
C PRO A 183 1.34 8.79 41.00
N PRO A 184 0.19 9.16 41.57
CA PRO A 184 -1.12 8.70 41.14
C PRO A 184 -1.38 8.89 39.63
N SER A 185 -0.79 9.93 39.04
CA SER A 185 -0.86 10.21 37.61
C SER A 185 -0.26 9.11 36.73
N ALA A 186 0.77 8.40 37.19
CA ALA A 186 1.38 7.30 36.43
C ALA A 186 0.47 6.06 36.40
N LEU A 187 -0.15 5.72 37.54
CA LEU A 187 -1.10 4.60 37.64
C LEU A 187 -2.35 4.87 36.80
N LEU A 188 -2.89 6.10 36.88
CA LEU A 188 -4.02 6.53 36.05
C LEU A 188 -3.71 6.41 34.57
N LYS A 189 -2.51 6.83 34.13
CA LYS A 189 -2.09 6.73 32.73
C LYS A 189 -2.03 5.27 32.25
N VAL A 190 -1.44 4.37 33.05
CA VAL A 190 -1.34 2.95 32.70
C VAL A 190 -2.72 2.30 32.67
N GLY A 191 -3.56 2.55 33.68
CA GLY A 191 -4.93 2.05 33.74
C GLY A 191 -5.78 2.52 32.56
N PHE A 192 -5.71 3.81 32.23
CA PHE A 192 -6.40 4.38 31.08
C PHE A 192 -5.95 3.73 29.77
N ASN A 193 -4.63 3.55 29.56
CA ASN A 193 -4.11 2.89 28.38
C ASN A 193 -4.62 1.45 28.22
N ILE A 194 -4.70 0.68 29.33
CA ILE A 194 -5.25 -0.68 29.33
C ILE A 194 -6.72 -0.67 28.92
N VAL A 195 -7.52 0.23 29.49
CA VAL A 195 -8.95 0.36 29.16
C VAL A 195 -9.14 0.72 27.70
N VAL A 196 -8.39 1.70 27.19
CA VAL A 196 -8.48 2.15 25.79
C VAL A 196 -8.05 1.05 24.83
N ALA A 197 -6.88 0.44 25.05
CA ALA A 197 -6.36 -0.63 24.19
C ALA A 197 -7.28 -1.85 24.16
N SER A 198 -7.80 -2.27 25.32
CA SER A 198 -8.74 -3.40 25.42
C SER A 198 -10.07 -3.08 24.72
N SER A 199 -10.58 -1.85 24.91
CA SER A 199 -11.80 -1.38 24.26
C SER A 199 -11.65 -1.34 22.74
N LEU A 200 -10.50 -0.87 22.24
CA LEU A 200 -10.22 -0.84 20.80
C LEU A 200 -10.14 -2.24 20.20
N ILE A 201 -9.45 -3.18 20.85
CA ILE A 201 -9.40 -4.58 20.40
C ILE A 201 -10.82 -5.16 20.34
N GLY A 202 -11.61 -4.96 21.41
CA GLY A 202 -12.99 -5.43 21.46
C GLY A 202 -13.89 -4.80 20.39
N LEU A 203 -13.75 -3.50 20.15
CA LEU A 203 -14.49 -2.78 19.11
C LEU A 203 -14.09 -3.27 17.71
N LEU A 204 -12.79 -3.33 17.40
CA LEU A 204 -12.29 -3.70 16.08
C LEU A 204 -12.61 -5.15 15.69
N LEU A 205 -12.82 -6.04 16.66
CA LEU A 205 -13.27 -7.41 16.44
C LEU A 205 -14.79 -7.55 16.28
N LYS A 206 -15.57 -6.46 16.40
CA LYS A 206 -17.02 -6.49 16.08
C LYS A 206 -17.22 -6.75 14.60
N GLN A 207 -18.26 -7.52 14.28
CA GLN A 207 -18.57 -7.94 12.92
C GLN A 207 -18.80 -6.76 11.97
N ASP A 208 -19.41 -5.68 12.44
CA ASP A 208 -19.63 -4.45 11.66
C ASP A 208 -18.33 -3.83 11.14
N LEU A 209 -17.29 -3.75 11.99
CA LEU A 209 -15.98 -3.20 11.60
C LEU A 209 -15.18 -4.18 10.77
N LEU A 210 -15.30 -5.48 11.04
CA LEU A 210 -14.70 -6.52 10.19
C LEU A 210 -15.25 -6.45 8.76
N ILE A 211 -16.57 -6.30 8.59
CA ILE A 211 -17.19 -6.13 7.26
C ILE A 211 -16.71 -4.83 6.62
N TYR A 212 -16.71 -3.72 7.37
CA TYR A 212 -16.31 -2.42 6.86
C TYR A 212 -14.87 -2.38 6.32
N PHE A 213 -13.93 -3.04 6.99
CA PHE A 213 -12.53 -3.14 6.53
C PHE A 213 -12.25 -4.37 5.64
N ASN A 214 -13.30 -5.12 5.27
CA ASN A 214 -13.21 -6.38 4.54
C ASN A 214 -12.17 -7.35 5.13
N GLN A 215 -12.32 -7.61 6.43
CA GLN A 215 -11.43 -8.46 7.21
C GLN A 215 -12.16 -9.63 7.84
N ASN A 216 -11.43 -10.74 7.96
CA ASN A 216 -11.90 -11.93 8.65
C ASN A 216 -11.49 -11.91 10.12
N ARG A 217 -12.36 -12.45 10.98
CA ARG A 217 -12.08 -12.58 12.41
C ARG A 217 -10.79 -13.37 12.70
N LYS A 218 -10.48 -14.36 11.86
CA LYS A 218 -9.22 -15.14 11.93
C LYS A 218 -8.00 -14.26 11.75
N THR A 219 -8.02 -13.36 10.76
CA THR A 219 -6.94 -12.39 10.53
C THR A 219 -6.76 -11.48 11.74
N GLY A 220 -7.86 -11.03 12.36
CA GLY A 220 -7.81 -10.23 13.58
C GLY A 220 -7.09 -10.91 14.74
N TRP A 221 -7.46 -12.15 15.05
CA TRP A 221 -6.80 -12.92 16.10
C TRP A 221 -5.32 -13.17 15.81
N LEU A 222 -4.97 -13.44 14.54
CA LEU A 222 -3.58 -13.59 14.13
C LEU A 222 -2.78 -12.29 14.34
N THR A 223 -3.33 -11.13 13.96
CA THR A 223 -2.70 -9.83 14.18
C THR A 223 -2.52 -9.50 15.66
N ILE A 224 -3.50 -9.84 16.50
CA ILE A 224 -3.39 -9.70 17.96
C ILE A 224 -2.25 -10.58 18.47
N ALA A 225 -2.18 -11.84 18.06
CA ALA A 225 -1.14 -12.78 18.47
C ALA A 225 0.25 -12.31 18.05
N ILE A 226 0.41 -11.79 16.82
CA ILE A 226 1.67 -11.24 16.33
C ILE A 226 2.08 -10.01 17.15
N GLY A 227 1.16 -9.07 17.40
CA GLY A 227 1.45 -7.88 18.20
C GLY A 227 1.81 -8.19 19.64
N ALA A 228 1.08 -9.11 20.28
CA ALA A 228 1.39 -9.59 21.62
C ALA A 228 2.73 -10.34 21.67
N GLY A 229 3.00 -11.21 20.70
CA GLY A 229 4.25 -11.94 20.57
C GLY A 229 5.46 -11.01 20.43
N LEU A 230 5.36 -9.98 19.57
CA LEU A 230 6.42 -8.98 19.43
C LEU A 230 6.63 -8.19 20.72
N ALA A 231 5.56 -7.81 21.42
CA ALA A 231 5.67 -7.16 22.73
C ALA A 231 6.42 -8.04 23.73
N LEU A 232 6.10 -9.34 23.80
CA LEU A 232 6.82 -10.28 24.67
C LEU A 232 8.31 -10.40 24.32
N VAL A 233 8.66 -10.39 23.04
CA VAL A 233 10.08 -10.37 22.61
C VAL A 233 10.77 -9.10 23.10
N VAL A 234 10.14 -7.93 22.95
CA VAL A 234 10.68 -6.66 23.46
C VAL A 234 10.88 -6.73 24.98
N LEU A 235 9.90 -7.26 25.72
CA LEU A 235 10.01 -7.41 27.17
C LEU A 235 11.14 -8.36 27.57
N LEU A 236 11.31 -9.47 26.86
CA LEU A 236 12.38 -10.44 27.13
C LEU A 236 13.76 -9.81 26.86
N THR A 237 13.90 -9.02 25.79
CA THR A 237 15.16 -8.31 25.51
C THR A 237 15.47 -7.25 26.57
N GLN A 238 14.46 -6.50 27.04
CA GLN A 238 14.61 -5.56 28.15
C GLN A 238 15.05 -6.26 29.43
N TRP A 239 14.41 -7.38 29.78
CA TRP A 239 14.75 -8.16 30.95
C TRP A 239 16.19 -8.70 30.90
N LEU A 240 16.60 -9.26 29.75
CA LEU A 240 17.97 -9.73 29.53
C LEU A 240 19.00 -8.60 29.59
N SER A 241 18.63 -7.37 29.17
CA SER A 241 19.53 -6.22 29.29
C SER A 241 19.72 -5.79 30.75
N MET A 242 18.67 -5.85 31.57
CA MET A 242 18.74 -5.51 32.99
C MET A 242 19.57 -6.53 33.78
N SER A 243 19.45 -7.82 33.48
CA SER A 243 20.21 -8.86 34.18
C SER A 243 21.72 -8.83 33.91
N ARG A 244 22.16 -8.24 32.79
CA ARG A 244 23.58 -8.02 32.48
C ARG A 244 24.20 -6.81 33.19
N VAL A 245 23.39 -5.87 33.68
CA VAL A 245 23.85 -4.62 34.29
C VAL A 245 23.95 -4.72 35.81
N ALA A 246 23.42 -5.78 36.43
CA ALA A 246 23.67 -6.07 37.85
C ALA A 246 25.04 -6.74 38.02
N PRO A 247 26.08 -6.04 38.53
CA PRO A 247 27.30 -6.71 38.93
C PRO A 247 27.01 -7.46 40.24
N PHE A 248 27.30 -8.75 40.27
CA PHE A 248 27.65 -9.42 41.51
C PHE A 248 29.04 -8.97 41.96
#